data_AF-A0A813BVQ0-F1
#
_entry.id   AF-A0A813BVQ0-F1
#
_cell.length_a   1.000
_cell.length_b   1.000
_cell.length_c   1.000
_cell.angle_alpha   90.00
_cell.angle_beta   90.00
_cell.angle_gamma   90.00
#
_symmetry.space_group_name_H-M   'P 1'
#
loop_
_entity.id
_entity.type
_entity.pdbx_description
1 polymer ?
#
loop_
_entity_poly.entity_id
_entity_poly.type
_entity_poly.pdbx_seq_one_letter_code
_entity_poly.pdbx_strand_id
1 'polypeptide(L)'
;MLEVLSEELLKVGLQLNPQKTKILTTTELASPMYLDVHGDMISVLHGKDQHPYLGRLLCGHLRERAAVEYSHRIRVAWHKFHLHRQSLLNKHVSLKNRLKLFQAVVTPAVLYGL
;
A
#
# COMPACT_ATOMS: atom_id res chain seq x y z
N MET A 1 -21.80 -2.74 11.83
CA MET A 1 -21.19 -3.65 10.83
C MET A 1 -19.82 -4.16 11.29
N LEU A 2 -18.88 -3.30 11.70
CA LEU A 2 -17.59 -3.78 12.26
C LEU A 2 -17.74 -4.49 13.62
N GLU A 3 -18.67 -4.05 14.46
CA GLU A 3 -19.04 -4.73 15.71
C GLU A 3 -19.52 -6.16 15.44
N VAL A 4 -20.53 -6.31 14.57
CA VAL A 4 -21.03 -7.63 14.12
C VAL A 4 -19.90 -8.50 13.56
N LEU A 5 -19.01 -7.93 12.74
CA LEU A 5 -17.85 -8.67 12.23
C LEU A 5 -16.91 -9.11 13.36
N SER A 6 -16.66 -8.26 14.35
CA SER A 6 -15.85 -8.58 15.52
C SER A 6 -16.46 -9.75 16.31
N GLU A 7 -17.77 -9.70 16.54
CA GLU A 7 -18.53 -10.77 17.21
C GLU A 7 -18.45 -12.11 16.45
N GLU A 8 -18.62 -12.10 15.12
CA GLU A 8 -18.51 -13.32 14.31
C GLU A 8 -17.07 -13.88 14.28
N LEU A 9 -16.05 -13.02 14.22
CA LEU A 9 -14.66 -13.44 14.31
C LEU A 9 -14.36 -14.10 15.66
N LEU A 10 -14.89 -13.55 16.75
CA LEU A 10 -14.72 -14.11 18.09
C LEU A 10 -15.32 -15.52 18.21
N LYS A 11 -16.45 -15.81 17.55
CA LYS A 11 -17.07 -17.15 17.55
C LYS A 11 -16.14 -18.24 16.99
N VAL A 12 -15.23 -17.87 16.09
CA VAL A 12 -14.22 -18.78 15.52
C VAL A 12 -12.84 -18.62 16.16
N GLY A 13 -12.73 -17.88 17.26
CA GLY A 13 -11.49 -17.65 18.00
C GLY A 13 -10.54 -16.63 17.35
N LEU A 14 -11.04 -15.79 16.43
CA LEU A 14 -10.28 -14.72 15.80
C LEU A 14 -10.57 -13.36 16.46
N GLN A 15 -9.61 -12.44 16.35
CA GLN A 15 -9.72 -11.08 16.87
C GLN A 15 -9.37 -10.07 15.78
N LEU A 16 -10.10 -8.96 15.77
CA LEU A 16 -9.84 -7.85 14.88
C LEU A 16 -8.61 -7.06 15.36
N ASN A 17 -7.72 -6.67 14.43
CA ASN A 17 -6.54 -5.90 14.78
C ASN A 17 -6.79 -4.40 14.51
N PRO A 18 -6.96 -3.54 15.53
CA PRO A 18 -7.31 -2.13 15.33
C PRO A 18 -6.17 -1.30 14.72
N GLN A 19 -4.92 -1.74 14.84
CA GLN A 19 -3.78 -1.06 14.22
C GLN A 19 -3.74 -1.29 12.72
N LYS A 20 -4.13 -2.47 12.25
CA LYS A 20 -4.17 -2.83 10.82
C LYS A 20 -5.51 -2.51 10.15
N THR A 21 -6.61 -2.55 10.89
CA THR A 21 -7.93 -2.20 10.37
C THR A 21 -8.05 -0.68 10.27
N LYS A 22 -8.47 -0.18 9.12
CA LYS A 22 -8.66 1.24 8.83
C LYS A 22 -9.94 1.44 8.05
N ILE A 23 -10.71 2.45 8.40
CA ILE A 23 -11.90 2.85 7.64
C ILE A 23 -11.46 3.92 6.66
N LEU A 24 -11.72 3.74 5.36
CA LEU A 24 -11.39 4.74 4.35
C LEU A 24 -12.64 5.52 3.97
N THR A 25 -12.58 6.85 4.06
CA THR A 25 -13.65 7.75 3.63
C THR A 25 -13.16 8.71 2.55
N THR A 26 -14.08 9.10 1.66
CA THR A 26 -13.84 10.11 0.62
C THR A 26 -14.24 11.51 1.09
N THR A 27 -14.89 11.62 2.24
CA THR A 27 -15.28 12.90 2.84
C THR A 27 -14.06 13.52 3.52
N GLU A 28 -13.81 14.80 3.27
CA GLU A 28 -12.77 15.52 4.00
C GLU A 28 -13.25 15.80 5.42
N LEU A 29 -12.47 15.35 6.40
CA LEU A 29 -12.71 15.60 7.82
C LEU A 29 -11.77 16.71 8.29
N ALA A 30 -12.27 17.59 9.17
CA ALA A 30 -11.49 18.70 9.73
C ALA A 30 -10.45 18.24 10.77
N SER A 31 -10.62 17.03 11.32
CA SER A 31 -9.72 16.47 12.32
C SER A 31 -9.67 14.93 12.21
N PRO A 32 -8.58 14.30 12.70
CA PRO A 32 -8.47 12.85 12.75
C PRO A 32 -9.66 12.24 13.49
N MET A 33 -10.31 11.26 12.87
CA MET A 33 -11.48 10.60 13.43
C MET A 33 -11.14 9.14 13.78
N TYR A 34 -11.65 8.70 14.92
CA TYR A 34 -11.58 7.33 15.38
C TYR A 34 -12.99 6.81 15.65
N LEU A 35 -13.20 5.53 15.39
CA LEU A 35 -14.43 4.82 15.68
C LEU A 35 -14.15 3.76 16.74
N ASP A 36 -14.91 3.80 17.83
CA ASP A 36 -14.85 2.78 18.88
C ASP A 36 -15.58 1.52 18.42
N VAL A 37 -14.91 0.38 18.45
CA VAL A 37 -15.48 -0.95 18.21
C VAL A 37 -15.14 -1.83 19.41
N HIS A 38 -16.09 -1.97 20.35
CA HIS A 38 -15.90 -2.76 21.58
C HIS A 38 -14.65 -2.38 22.41
N GLY A 39 -14.30 -1.10 22.49
CA GLY A 39 -13.13 -0.58 23.20
C GLY A 39 -11.89 -0.43 22.33
N ASP A 40 -11.91 -0.94 21.09
CA ASP A 40 -10.83 -0.79 20.13
C ASP A 40 -11.03 0.45 19.25
N MET A 41 -10.06 1.37 19.30
CA MET A 41 -10.10 2.61 18.53
C MET A 41 -9.56 2.41 17.10
N ILE A 42 -10.46 2.37 16.12
CA ILE A 42 -10.13 2.21 14.70
C ILE A 42 -10.06 3.59 14.04
N SER A 43 -8.92 3.91 13.44
CA SER A 43 -8.75 5.21 12.76
C SER A 43 -9.44 5.26 11.41
N VAL A 44 -10.07 6.39 11.12
CA VAL A 44 -10.69 6.73 9.84
C VAL A 44 -9.70 7.55 9.02
N LEU A 45 -9.33 7.03 7.85
CA LEU A 45 -8.44 7.66 6.88
C LEU A 45 -9.26 8.56 5.96
N HIS A 46 -8.84 9.82 5.83
CA HIS A 46 -9.52 10.81 5.00
C HIS A 46 -8.52 11.68 4.23
N GLY A 47 -9.01 12.40 3.21
CA GLY A 47 -8.19 13.35 2.45
C GLY A 47 -6.87 12.72 1.97
N LYS A 48 -5.75 13.27 2.44
CA LYS A 48 -4.40 12.87 2.01
C LYS A 48 -3.82 11.67 2.78
N ASP A 49 -4.56 11.08 3.70
CA ASP A 49 -4.11 9.90 4.44
C ASP A 49 -3.86 8.73 3.48
N GLN A 50 -2.72 8.06 3.69
CA GLN A 50 -2.25 6.97 2.85
C GLN A 50 -2.21 5.66 3.64
N HIS A 51 -2.70 4.58 3.03
CA HIS A 51 -2.64 3.26 3.65
C HIS A 51 -2.29 2.16 2.65
N PRO A 52 -1.25 1.36 2.93
CA PRO A 52 -0.91 0.22 2.10
C PRO A 52 -1.98 -0.87 2.13
N TYR A 53 -2.44 -1.32 0.98
CA TYR A 53 -3.38 -2.44 0.85
C TYR A 53 -3.04 -3.27 -0.39
N LEU A 54 -2.78 -4.57 -0.19
CA LEU A 54 -2.44 -5.53 -1.27
C LEU A 54 -1.35 -5.00 -2.22
N GLY A 55 -0.28 -4.42 -1.67
CA GLY A 55 0.83 -3.88 -2.46
C GLY A 55 0.54 -2.56 -3.19
N ARG A 56 -0.63 -1.94 -2.97
CA ARG A 56 -1.02 -0.60 -3.44
C ARG A 56 -1.01 0.39 -2.29
N LEU A 57 -0.95 1.67 -2.60
CA LEU A 57 -1.07 2.76 -1.63
C LEU A 57 -2.39 3.50 -1.85
N LEU A 58 -3.36 3.21 -0.99
CA LEU A 58 -4.69 3.81 -1.06
C LEU A 58 -4.68 5.21 -0.45
N CYS A 59 -5.53 6.09 -0.99
CA CYS A 59 -5.74 7.45 -0.52
C CYS A 59 -7.24 7.76 -0.47
N GLY A 60 -7.65 8.52 0.56
CA GLY A 60 -9.03 8.99 0.74
C GLY A 60 -9.45 10.00 -0.34
N HIS A 61 -8.51 10.82 -0.81
CA HIS A 61 -8.76 11.85 -1.83
C HIS A 61 -8.78 11.24 -3.24
N LEU A 62 -9.99 11.08 -3.79
CA LEU A 62 -10.23 10.36 -5.06
C LEU A 62 -9.46 10.94 -6.26
N ARG A 63 -9.33 12.27 -6.35
CA ARG A 63 -8.65 12.95 -7.47
C ARG A 63 -7.13 12.74 -7.46
N GLU A 64 -6.54 12.55 -6.28
CA GLU A 64 -5.10 12.38 -6.09
C GLU A 64 -4.69 10.91 -6.02
N ARG A 65 -5.65 9.98 -5.90
CA ARG A 65 -5.40 8.54 -5.74
C ARG A 65 -4.46 7.97 -6.82
N ALA A 66 -4.68 8.35 -8.08
CA ALA A 66 -3.83 7.90 -9.18
C ALA A 66 -2.40 8.44 -9.06
N ALA A 67 -2.24 9.71 -8.68
CA ALA A 67 -0.93 10.34 -8.50
C ALA A 67 -0.15 9.77 -7.30
N VAL A 68 -0.85 9.47 -6.20
CA VAL A 68 -0.29 8.83 -5.00
C VAL A 68 0.21 7.42 -5.35
N GLU A 69 -0.62 6.62 -6.01
CA GLU A 69 -0.25 5.27 -6.43
C GLU A 69 0.92 5.29 -7.42
N TYR A 70 0.89 6.17 -8.42
CA TYR A 70 1.98 6.34 -9.38
C TYR A 70 3.31 6.67 -8.66
N SER A 71 3.28 7.64 -7.76
CA SER A 71 4.46 8.02 -6.96
C SER A 71 4.97 6.87 -6.09
N HIS A 72 4.07 6.06 -5.53
CA HIS A 72 4.42 4.86 -4.78
C HIS A 72 5.11 3.82 -5.68
N ARG A 73 4.57 3.54 -6.87
CA ARG A 73 5.16 2.60 -7.85
C ARG A 73 6.55 3.00 -8.28
N ILE A 74 6.74 4.28 -8.62
CA ILE A 74 8.05 4.83 -8.98
C ILE A 74 9.04 4.64 -7.84
N ARG A 75 8.64 4.89 -6.59
CA ARG A 75 9.50 4.67 -5.41
C ARG A 75 9.88 3.20 -5.24
N VAL A 76 8.93 2.28 -5.36
CA VAL A 76 9.18 0.83 -5.24
C VAL A 76 10.10 0.34 -6.36
N ALA A 77 9.88 0.80 -7.58
CA ALA A 77 10.73 0.49 -8.72
C ALA A 77 12.17 1.01 -8.52
N TRP A 78 12.32 2.23 -8.03
CA TRP A 78 13.64 2.77 -7.68
C TRP A 78 14.32 1.97 -6.59
N HIS A 79 13.58 1.55 -5.57
CA HIS A 79 14.12 0.67 -4.54
C HIS A 79 14.63 -0.66 -5.13
N LYS A 80 13.85 -1.31 -6.01
CA LYS A 80 14.27 -2.54 -6.71
C LYS A 80 15.47 -2.32 -7.62
N PHE A 81 15.53 -1.20 -8.33
CA PHE A 81 16.68 -0.84 -9.15
C PHE A 81 17.94 -0.70 -8.28
N HIS A 82 17.85 0.01 -7.15
CA HIS A 82 18.99 0.25 -6.27
C HIS A 82 19.48 -1.02 -5.58
N LEU A 83 18.56 -1.91 -5.21
CA LEU A 83 18.89 -3.24 -4.68
C LEU A 83 19.76 -4.06 -5.66
N HIS A 84 19.50 -3.93 -6.96
CA HIS A 84 20.23 -4.64 -8.02
C HIS A 84 21.22 -3.76 -8.78
N ARG A 85 21.55 -2.56 -8.26
CA ARG A 85 22.35 -1.55 -8.96
C ARG A 85 23.69 -2.08 -9.43
N GLN A 86 24.34 -2.87 -8.60
CA GLN A 86 25.65 -3.46 -8.93
C GLN A 86 25.55 -4.32 -10.18
N SER A 87 24.58 -5.24 -10.27
CA SER A 87 24.38 -6.11 -11.43
C SER A 87 23.87 -5.35 -12.66
N LEU A 88 22.97 -4.37 -12.48
CA LEU A 88 22.36 -3.59 -13.56
C LEU A 88 23.33 -2.57 -14.20
N LEU A 89 24.32 -2.09 -13.45
CA LEU A 89 25.34 -1.15 -13.95
C LEU A 89 26.70 -1.80 -14.22
N ASN A 90 26.82 -3.12 -14.00
CA ASN A 90 28.08 -3.81 -14.24
C ASN A 90 28.43 -3.88 -15.74
N LYS A 91 29.51 -3.20 -16.14
CA LYS A 91 30.03 -3.23 -17.52
C LYS A 91 30.52 -4.62 -17.96
N HIS A 92 30.87 -5.49 -17.02
CA HIS A 92 31.32 -6.86 -17.29
C HIS A 92 30.16 -7.83 -17.53
N VAL A 93 28.91 -7.40 -17.30
CA VAL A 93 27.71 -8.20 -17.59
C VAL A 93 27.13 -7.76 -18.93
N SER A 94 26.81 -8.73 -19.79
CA SER A 94 26.22 -8.47 -21.11
C SER A 94 24.95 -7.64 -20.99
N LEU A 95 24.75 -6.70 -21.92
CA LEU A 95 23.58 -5.83 -21.92
C LEU A 95 22.26 -6.62 -21.92
N LYS A 96 22.22 -7.72 -22.69
CA LYS A 96 21.07 -8.64 -22.74
C LYS A 96 20.67 -9.15 -21.36
N ASN A 97 21.63 -9.58 -20.54
CA ASN A 97 21.36 -10.10 -19.20
C ASN A 97 20.94 -8.97 -18.24
N ARG A 98 21.52 -7.78 -18.38
CA ARG A 98 21.12 -6.60 -17.58
C ARG A 98 19.69 -6.16 -17.89
N LEU A 99 19.30 -6.14 -19.16
CA LEU A 99 17.93 -5.85 -19.58
C LEU A 99 16.96 -6.94 -19.12
N LYS A 100 17.33 -8.22 -19.22
CA LYS A 100 16.51 -9.33 -18.70
C LYS A 100 16.28 -9.19 -17.20
N LEU A 101 17.31 -8.87 -16.42
CA LEU A 101 17.18 -8.62 -14.99
C LEU A 101 16.27 -7.41 -14.72
N PHE A 102 16.47 -6.30 -15.42
CA PHE A 102 15.64 -5.10 -15.29
C PHE A 102 14.16 -5.42 -15.55
N GLN A 103 13.86 -6.13 -16.64
CA GLN A 103 12.51 -6.56 -17.00
C GLN A 103 11.91 -7.53 -15.98
N ALA A 104 12.73 -8.36 -15.32
CA ALA A 104 12.26 -9.30 -14.32
C ALA A 104 11.99 -8.67 -12.95
N VAL A 105 12.64 -7.55 -12.59
CA VAL A 105 12.56 -7.00 -11.22
C VAL A 105 12.06 -5.56 -11.13
N VAL A 106 12.42 -4.68 -12.07
CA VAL A 106 12.06 -3.25 -12.02
C VAL A 106 10.75 -3.02 -12.76
N THR A 107 10.60 -3.58 -13.96
CA THR A 107 9.38 -3.45 -14.77
C THR A 107 8.12 -3.90 -14.01
N PRO A 108 8.04 -5.12 -13.43
CA PRO A 108 6.85 -5.53 -12.68
C PRO A 108 6.59 -4.66 -11.44
N ALA A 109 7.62 -4.05 -10.83
CA ALA A 109 7.43 -3.16 -9.70
C ALA A 109 6.74 -1.84 -10.08
N VAL A 110 7.01 -1.31 -11.29
CA VAL A 110 6.30 -0.14 -11.84
C VAL A 110 4.89 -0.52 -12.27
N LEU A 111 4.73 -1.67 -12.94
CA LEU A 111 3.48 -2.04 -13.61
C LEU A 111 2.47 -2.74 -12.71
N TYR A 112 2.82 -3.07 -11.45
CA TYR A 112 1.91 -3.75 -10.55
C TYR A 112 0.62 -2.94 -10.33
N GLY A 113 -0.53 -3.55 -10.59
CA GLY A 113 -1.83 -2.92 -10.38
C GLY A 113 -2.26 -1.91 -11.45
N LEU A 114 -1.57 -1.89 -12.61
CA LEU A 114 -2.10 -1.35 -13.87
C LEU A 114 -3.13 -2.29 -14.49
#